data_AF-A0A4E0QX28-F1
#
_entry.id   AF-A0A4E0QX28-F1
#
_cell.length_a   1.000
_cell.length_b   1.000
_cell.length_c   1.000
_cell.angle_alpha   90.00
_cell.angle_beta   90.00
_cell.angle_gamma   90.00
#
_symmetry.space_group_name_H-M   'P 1'
#
loop_
_entity.id
_entity.type
_entity.pdbx_description
1 polymer ?
#
loop_
_entity_poly.entity_id
_entity_poly.type
_entity_poly.pdbx_seq_one_letter_code
_entity_poly.pdbx_strand_id
1 'polypeptide(L)'
;MRDLQRIAFLTMAWWQEIQEGDKALNAALDEWQKIQIIHPSSDEFGQGNYNDRVNWFKQRLAEWAYKQQRSWKKAAEFLECNEKTLRNQ
;
A
#
# COMPACT_ATOMS: atom_id res chain seq x y z
N MET A 1 -9.59 6.20 -3.63
CA MET A 1 -11.05 6.19 -3.86
C MET A 1 -11.62 5.00 -3.10
N ARG A 2 -12.59 5.19 -2.20
CA ARG A 2 -13.11 4.11 -1.32
C ARG A 2 -14.03 3.16 -2.12
N ASP A 3 -14.18 1.90 -1.71
CA ASP A 3 -14.93 0.88 -2.48
C ASP A 3 -16.37 1.29 -2.80
N LEU A 4 -17.07 1.89 -1.84
CA LEU A 4 -18.42 2.45 -2.01
C LEU A 4 -18.49 3.53 -3.11
N GLN A 5 -17.47 4.37 -3.23
CA GLN A 5 -17.43 5.42 -4.25
C GLN A 5 -17.16 4.83 -5.64
N ARG A 6 -16.34 3.79 -5.70
CA ARG A 6 -16.00 3.11 -6.94
C ARG A 6 -17.17 2.32 -7.50
N ILE A 7 -17.91 1.59 -6.65
CA ILE A 7 -19.09 0.86 -7.12
C ILE A 7 -20.19 1.81 -7.57
N ALA A 8 -20.42 2.93 -6.86
CA ALA A 8 -21.36 3.96 -7.29
C ALA A 8 -21.01 4.52 -8.68
N PHE A 9 -19.71 4.73 -8.95
CA PHE A 9 -19.23 5.17 -10.26
C PHE A 9 -19.49 4.13 -11.36
N LEU A 10 -19.16 2.86 -11.11
CA LEU A 10 -19.41 1.78 -12.07
C LEU A 10 -20.90 1.60 -12.36
N THR A 11 -21.76 1.68 -11.33
CA THR A 11 -23.20 1.60 -11.51
C THR A 11 -23.70 2.75 -12.38
N MET A 12 -23.25 3.99 -12.15
CA MET A 12 -23.63 5.14 -12.98
C MET A 12 -23.18 4.99 -14.44
N ALA A 13 -21.98 4.46 -14.67
CA ALA A 13 -21.46 4.23 -16.03
C ALA A 13 -22.31 3.19 -16.80
N TRP A 14 -22.58 2.03 -16.18
CA TRP A 14 -23.36 0.97 -16.82
C TRP A 14 -24.86 1.30 -16.93
N TRP A 15 -25.38 2.16 -16.05
CA TRP A 15 -26.76 2.62 -16.12
C TRP A 15 -27.04 3.41 -17.40
N GLN A 16 -26.06 4.19 -17.85
CA GLN A 16 -26.17 4.99 -19.06
C GLN A 16 -26.25 4.13 -20.34
N GLU A 17 -25.59 2.96 -20.32
CA GLU A 17 -25.52 2.06 -21.48
C GLU A 17 -26.64 1.02 -21.52
N ILE A 18 -27.02 0.45 -20.37
CA ILE A 18 -27.86 -0.75 -20.33
C ILE A 18 -29.35 -0.40 -20.12
N GLN A 19 -29.69 0.79 -19.59
CA GLN A 19 -31.03 1.33 -19.29
C GLN A 19 -32.01 0.43 -18.49
N GLU A 20 -31.70 -0.85 -18.32
CA GLU A 20 -32.31 -1.77 -17.36
C GLU A 20 -31.47 -1.80 -16.09
N GLY A 21 -32.04 -1.29 -14.99
CA GLY A 21 -31.31 -1.08 -13.75
C GLY A 21 -30.65 -2.34 -13.17
N ASP A 22 -31.35 -3.47 -13.20
CA ASP A 22 -30.83 -4.74 -12.67
C ASP A 22 -29.65 -5.27 -13.50
N LYS A 23 -29.71 -5.12 -14.83
CA LYS A 23 -28.61 -5.54 -15.72
C LYS A 23 -27.40 -4.61 -15.59
N ALA A 24 -27.63 -3.30 -15.44
CA ALA A 24 -26.56 -2.33 -15.19
C ALA A 24 -25.84 -2.59 -13.86
N LEU A 25 -26.59 -2.94 -12.81
CA LEU A 25 -26.02 -3.29 -11.51
C LEU A 25 -25.17 -4.56 -11.59
N ASN A 26 -25.67 -5.60 -12.26
CA ASN A 26 -24.91 -6.85 -12.44
C ASN A 26 -23.63 -6.62 -13.26
N ALA A 27 -23.68 -5.83 -14.34
CA ALA A 27 -22.49 -5.48 -15.11
C ALA A 27 -21.46 -4.68 -14.28
N ALA A 28 -21.93 -3.76 -13.43
CA ALA A 28 -21.07 -3.02 -12.51
C ALA A 28 -20.42 -3.92 -11.45
N LEU A 29 -21.15 -4.91 -10.93
CA LEU A 29 -20.63 -5.89 -9.96
C LEU A 29 -19.60 -6.82 -10.60
N ASP A 30 -19.85 -7.30 -11.81
CA ASP A 30 -18.91 -8.13 -12.56
C ASP A 30 -17.60 -7.38 -12.84
N GLU A 31 -17.67 -6.11 -13.26
CA GLU A 31 -16.48 -5.28 -13.43
C GLU A 31 -15.77 -5.01 -12.10
N TRP A 32 -16.51 -4.77 -11.03
CA TRP A 32 -15.92 -4.56 -9.71
C TRP A 32 -15.16 -5.80 -9.22
N GLN A 33 -15.68 -7.01 -9.46
CA GLN A 33 -15.01 -8.26 -9.10
C GLN A 33 -13.75 -8.53 -9.93
N LYS A 34 -13.72 -8.13 -11.20
CA LYS A 34 -12.52 -8.27 -12.06
C LYS A 34 -11.38 -7.37 -11.60
N ILE A 35 -11.70 -6.23 -10.99
CA ILE A 35 -10.71 -5.37 -10.36
C ILE A 35 -10.25 -6.11 -9.10
N GLN A 36 -9.16 -6.86 -9.23
CA GLN A 36 -8.44 -7.33 -8.05
C GLN A 36 -8.14 -6.10 -7.20
N ILE A 37 -8.85 -5.99 -6.08
CA ILE A 37 -8.44 -5.10 -5.02
C ILE A 37 -7.16 -5.73 -4.52
N ILE A 38 -6.03 -5.28 -5.09
CA ILE A 38 -4.73 -5.46 -4.47
C ILE A 38 -4.85 -4.66 -3.18
N HIS A 39 -5.42 -5.28 -2.15
CA HIS A 39 -5.12 -4.88 -0.81
C HIS A 39 -3.60 -5.04 -0.73
N PRO A 40 -2.83 -3.95 -0.55
CA PRO A 40 -1.43 -4.14 -0.18
C PRO A 40 -1.45 -5.11 0.98
N SER A 41 -0.69 -6.20 0.87
CA SER A 41 -0.69 -7.22 1.91
C SER A 41 -0.47 -6.48 3.23
N SER A 42 -1.29 -6.77 4.23
CA SER A 42 -1.27 -6.04 5.52
C SER A 42 0.09 -6.07 6.22
N ASP A 43 1.01 -6.89 5.71
CA ASP A 43 2.36 -7.10 6.19
C ASP A 43 3.37 -6.08 5.63
N GLU A 44 2.97 -5.18 4.73
CA GLU A 44 3.83 -4.11 4.19
C GLU A 44 4.31 -3.10 5.26
N PHE A 45 3.77 -3.14 6.48
CA PHE A 45 4.12 -2.22 7.56
C PHE A 45 4.50 -2.91 8.88
N GLY A 46 4.83 -4.21 8.82
CA GLY A 46 5.14 -5.02 9.99
C GLY A 46 3.89 -5.41 10.80
N GLN A 47 4.04 -6.46 11.61
CA GLN A 47 2.99 -6.98 12.48
C GLN A 47 3.22 -6.57 13.94
N GLY A 48 2.18 -6.68 14.76
CA GLY A 48 2.27 -6.40 16.20
C GLY A 48 1.86 -4.98 16.60
N ASN A 49 2.33 -4.56 17.78
CA ASN A 49 2.00 -3.28 18.39
C ASN A 49 2.75 -2.12 17.70
N TYR A 50 2.48 -0.87 18.12
CA TYR A 50 3.11 0.31 17.53
C TYR A 50 4.65 0.25 17.54
N ASN A 51 5.25 -0.20 18.64
CA ASN A 51 6.71 -0.30 18.74
C ASN A 51 7.27 -1.36 17.80
N ASP A 52 6.58 -2.49 17.64
CA ASP A 52 6.99 -3.56 16.71
C ASP A 52 7.01 -3.04 15.26
N ARG A 53 5.95 -2.30 14.87
CA ARG A 53 5.85 -1.68 13.53
C ARG A 53 6.89 -0.59 13.31
N VAL A 54 7.16 0.23 14.33
CA VAL A 54 8.21 1.26 14.27
C VAL A 54 9.59 0.63 14.10
N ASN A 55 9.90 -0.44 14.84
CA ASN A 55 11.18 -1.15 14.69
C ASN A 55 11.30 -1.80 13.32
N TRP A 56 10.24 -2.45 12.84
CA TRP A 56 10.17 -3.01 11.49
C TRP A 56 10.45 -1.95 10.42
N PHE A 57 9.84 -0.77 10.54
CA PHE A 57 10.06 0.33 9.60
C PHE A 57 11.50 0.82 9.63
N LYS A 58 12.07 1.01 10.84
CA LYS A 58 13.46 1.45 10.99
C LYS A 58 14.47 0.46 10.40
N GLN A 59 14.26 -0.84 10.59
CA GLN A 59 15.08 -1.89 9.98
C GLN A 59 15.03 -1.80 8.45
N ARG A 60 13.83 -1.69 7.89
CA ARG A 60 13.67 -1.62 6.42
C ARG A 60 14.26 -0.34 5.83
N LEU A 61 14.16 0.78 6.55
CA LEU A 61 14.79 2.04 6.17
C LEU A 61 16.32 1.93 6.18
N ALA A 62 16.90 1.30 7.20
CA ALA A 62 18.34 1.06 7.30
C ALA A 62 18.85 0.16 6.16
N GLU A 63 18.14 -0.93 5.86
CA GLU A 63 18.47 -1.83 4.75
C GLU A 63 18.38 -1.12 3.39
N TRP A 64 17.35 -0.31 3.18
CA TRP A 64 17.16 0.45 1.95
C TRP A 64 18.31 1.45 1.74
N ALA A 65 18.67 2.21 2.78
CA ALA A 65 19.77 3.16 2.72
C ALA A 65 21.12 2.45 2.49
N TYR A 66 21.33 1.28 3.10
CA TYR A 66 22.51 0.45 2.83
C TYR A 66 22.55 -0.03 1.37
N LYS A 67 21.44 -0.50 0.81
CA LYS A 67 21.38 -0.93 -0.59
C LYS A 67 21.70 0.22 -1.56
N GLN A 68 21.21 1.42 -1.25
CA GLN A 68 21.45 2.60 -2.09
C GLN A 68 22.90 3.08 -2.02
N GLN A 69 23.49 3.15 -0.82
CA GLN A 69 24.81 3.74 -0.60
C GLN A 69 25.97 2.72 -0.58
N ARG A 70 25.64 1.43 -0.47
CA ARG A 70 26.57 0.29 -0.33
C ARG A 70 27.58 0.42 0.81
N SER A 71 27.30 1.29 1.78
CA SER A 71 28.16 1.56 2.94
C SER A 71 27.31 2.08 4.10
N TRP A 72 27.51 1.52 5.29
CA TRP A 72 26.79 1.92 6.50
C TRP A 72 27.10 3.37 6.91
N LYS A 73 28.35 3.81 6.74
CA LYS A 73 28.74 5.20 7.03
C LYS A 73 28.03 6.19 6.12
N LYS A 74 28.01 5.92 4.80
CA LYS A 74 27.30 6.77 3.83
C LYS A 74 25.78 6.70 3.99
N ALA A 75 25.24 5.54 4.36
CA ALA A 75 23.81 5.40 4.67
C ALA A 75 23.41 6.21 5.91
N ALA A 76 24.26 6.22 6.93
CA ALA A 76 24.07 7.02 8.14
C ALA A 76 24.15 8.52 7.86
N GLU A 77 25.14 8.97 7.07
CA GLU A 77 25.23 10.35 6.58
C GLU A 77 24.00 10.72 5.74
N PHE A 78 23.54 9.82 4.87
CA PHE A 78 22.37 10.04 4.01
C PHE A 78 21.05 10.14 4.79
N LEU A 79 20.94 9.42 5.89
CA LEU A 79 19.78 9.47 6.79
C LEU A 79 19.97 10.43 7.96
N GLU A 80 21.04 11.24 7.94
CA GLU A 80 21.40 12.21 8.99
C GLU A 80 21.36 11.61 10.41
N CYS A 81 21.82 10.37 10.55
CA CYS A 81 21.79 9.63 11.80
C CYS A 81 23.15 9.00 12.14
N ASN A 82 23.30 8.53 13.37
CA ASN A 82 24.53 7.88 13.80
C ASN A 82 24.61 6.44 13.24
N GLU A 83 25.80 6.04 12.78
CA GLU A 83 26.05 4.67 12.28
C GLU A 83 25.66 3.59 13.30
N LYS A 84 25.94 3.82 14.58
CA LYS A 84 25.54 2.92 15.68
C LYS A 84 24.02 2.79 15.79
N THR A 85 23.28 3.88 15.59
CA THR A 85 21.82 3.88 15.65
C THR A 85 21.22 3.11 14.49
N LEU A 86 21.86 3.16 13.33
CA LEU A 86 21.39 2.49 12.11
C LEU A 86 21.74 1.00 12.11
N ARG A 87 22.82 0.59 12.79
CA ARG A 87 23.24 -0.81 12.95
C ARG A 87 22.51 -1.55 14.08
N ASN A 88 21.95 -0.85 15.05
CA ASN A 88 21.28 -1.43 16.23
C ASN A 88 19.74 -1.40 16.15
N GLN A 89 19.15 -1.25 14.95
CA GLN A 89 17.70 -1.35 14.72
C GLN A 89 17.25 -2.80 14.58
#